data_AF-F7KM60-F1
#
_entry.id   AF-F7KM60-F1
#
_cell.length_a   1.000
_cell.length_b   1.000
_cell.length_c   1.000
_cell.angle_alpha   90.00
_cell.angle_beta   90.00
_cell.angle_gamma   90.00
#
_symmetry.space_group_name_H-M   'P 1'
#
loop_
_entity.id
_entity.type
_entity.pdbx_description
1 polymer ?
#
loop_
_entity_poly.entity_id
_entity_poly.type
_entity_poly.pdbx_seq_one_letter_code
_entity_poly.pdbx_strand_id
1 'polypeptide(L)' 'MDKVLVTLTVFFEDPFWVGVVERIAEGSLSASKITFGAEPKDY' A
#
# COMPACT_ATOMS: atom_id res chain seq x y z
N MET A 1 14.24 12.77 17.92
CA MET A 1 14.09 11.60 17.05
C MET A 1 12.72 11.70 16.44
N ASP A 2 12.63 12.04 15.16
CA ASP A 2 11.37 12.27 14.49
C ASP A 2 10.61 10.95 14.32
N LYS A 3 9.34 10.95 14.72
CA LYS A 3 8.50 9.76 14.62
C LYS A 3 8.10 9.55 13.16
N VAL A 4 8.45 8.39 12.61
CA VAL A 4 7.97 7.94 11.30
C VAL A 4 6.86 6.92 11.53
N LEU A 5 5.72 7.13 10.88
CA LEU A 5 4.60 6.19 10.86
C LEU A 5 4.47 5.64 9.44
N VAL A 6 4.31 4.33 9.33
CA VAL A 6 4.05 3.66 8.05
C VAL A 6 2.86 2.73 8.20
N THR A 7 1.89 2.88 7.31
CA THR A 7 0.71 2.00 7.20
C THR A 7 0.72 1.35 5.83
N LEU A 8 0.52 0.04 5.79
CA LEU A 8 0.25 -0.69 4.55
C LEU A 8 -1.20 -1.16 4.58
N THR A 9 -1.99 -0.67 3.62
CA THR A 9 -3.37 -1.11 3.40
C THR A 9 -3.38 -1.97 2.15
N VAL A 10 -3.87 -3.20 2.25
CA VAL A 10 -4.00 -4.13 1.11
C VAL A 10 -5.47 -4.38 0.86
N PHE A 11 -5.89 -4.25 -0.40
CA PHE A 11 -7.25 -4.52 -0.85
C PHE A 11 -7.24 -5.11 -2.25
N PHE A 12 -8.35 -5.73 -2.62
CA PHE A 12 -8.57 -6.23 -3.96
C PHE A 12 -9.33 -5.18 -4.78
N GLU A 13 -8.75 -4.77 -5.90
CA GLU A 13 -9.36 -3.90 -6.91
C GLU A 13 -9.33 -4.68 -8.23
N ASP A 14 -10.48 -5.23 -8.64
CA ASP A 14 -10.54 -6.16 -9.77
C ASP A 14 -9.77 -5.65 -11.00
N PRO A 15 -8.84 -6.45 -11.57
CA PRO A 15 -8.51 -7.84 -11.26
C PRO A 15 -7.30 -8.04 -10.31
N PHE A 16 -6.80 -7.00 -9.66
CA PHE A 16 -5.50 -6.97 -8.98
C PHE A 16 -5.58 -6.83 -7.45
N TRP A 17 -4.61 -7.42 -6.78
CA TRP A 17 -4.25 -7.06 -5.42
C TRP A 17 -3.46 -5.76 -5.44
N VAL A 18 -3.96 -4.75 -4.71
CA VAL A 18 -3.37 -3.42 -4.61
C VAL A 18 -2.96 -3.15 -3.16
N GLY A 19 -1.77 -2.62 -2.98
CA GLY A 19 -1.27 -2.10 -1.72
C GLY A 19 -1.13 -0.58 -1.78
N VAL A 20 -1.58 0.12 -0.75
CA VAL A 20 -1.28 1.54 -0.54
C VAL A 20 -0.39 1.64 0.69
N VAL A 21 0.81 2.20 0.49
CA VAL A 21 1.75 2.50 1.57
C VAL A 21 1.64 3.97 1.88
N GLU A 22 1.26 4.30 3.11
CA GLU A 22 1.21 5.66 3.63
C GLU A 22 2.40 5.86 4.59
N ARG A 23 3.17 6.93 4.38
CA ARG A 23 4.28 7.35 5.24
C ARG A 23 3.98 8.74 5.78
N ILE A 24 3.94 8.87 7.10
CA ILE A 24 3.87 10.16 7.79
C ILE A 24 5.21 10.40 8.47
N ALA A 25 5.91 11.45 8.06
CA ALA A 25 7.17 11.89 8.65
C ALA A 25 7.31 13.40 8.51
N GLU A 26 7.88 14.07 9.51
CA GLU A 26 8.19 15.51 9.45
C GLU A 26 6.98 16.40 9.11
N GLY A 27 5.77 15.99 9.55
CA GLY A 27 4.52 16.69 9.24
C GLY A 27 4.02 16.52 7.80
N SER A 28 4.70 15.70 6.99
CA SER A 28 4.32 15.38 5.62
C SER A 28 3.73 13.97 5.51
N LEU A 29 2.69 13.83 4.69
CA LEU A 29 2.15 12.55 4.26
C LEU A 29 2.65 12.26 2.84
N SER A 30 3.22 11.08 2.63
CA SER A 30 3.58 10.55 1.31
C SER A 30 2.88 9.21 1.13
N ALA A 31 2.39 8.94 -0.08
CA ALA A 31 1.73 7.67 -0.40
C ALA A 31 2.25 7.08 -1.71
N SER A 32 2.35 5.75 -1.74
CA SER A 32 2.73 4.98 -2.93
C SER A 32 1.75 3.84 -3.16
N LYS A 33 1.33 3.65 -4.42
CA LYS A 33 0.55 2.50 -4.84
C LYS A 33 1.46 1.39 -5.34
N ILE A 34 1.19 0.17 -4.89
CA ILE A 34 1.85 -1.07 -5.34
C ILE A 34 0.78 -1.95 -5.96
N THR A 35 0.98 -2.37 -7.20
CA THR A 35 0.17 -3.44 -7.82
C THR A 35 0.92 -4.74 -7.63
N PHE A 36 0.39 -5.67 -6.84
CA PHE A 36 1.05 -6.95 -6.55
C PHE A 36 0.91 -7.93 -7.71
N GLY A 37 -0.30 -8.07 -8.25
CA GLY A 37 -0.62 -9.06 -9.28
C GLY A 37 -2.10 -9.38 -9.29
N ALA A 38 -2.53 -10.16 -10.28
CA ALA A 38 -3.93 -10.58 -10.37
C ALA A 38 -4.29 -11.50 -9.19
N GLU A 39 -5.59 -11.67 -8.93
CA GLU A 39 -6.06 -12.73 -8.04
C GLU A 39 -5.42 -14.08 -8.43
N PRO A 40 -4.79 -14.81 -7.49
CA PRO A 40 -4.31 -16.16 -7.76
C PRO A 40 -5.50 -17.03 -8.17
N LYS A 41 -5.41 -17.64 -9.35
CA LYS A 41 -6.39 -18.62 -9.82
C LYS A 41 -5.69 -19.97 -9.92
N ASP A 42 -6.23 -20.96 -9.21
CA ASP A 42 -5.79 -22.36 -9.26
C ASP A 42 -6.34 -23.04 -10.53
N TYR A 43 -5.95 -22.56 -11.71
CA TYR A 43 -6.32 -23.23 -12.98
C TYR A 43 -5.38 -24.40 -13.28
#